data_AF-A0A8T4Y500-F1
#
_entry.id   AF-A0A8T4Y500-F1
#
_cell.length_a   1.000
_cell.length_b   1.000
_cell.length_c   1.000
_cell.angle_alpha   90.00
_cell.angle_beta   90.00
_cell.angle_gamma   90.00
#
_symmetry.space_group_name_H-M   'P 1'
#
loop_
_entity.id
_entity.type
_entity.pdbx_description
1 polymer ?
#
loop_
_entity_poly.entity_id
_entity_poly.type
_entity_poly.pdbx_seq_one_letter_code
_entity_poly.pdbx_strand_id
1 'polypeptide(L)'
;MELASDTEKLLKKLLEESREYEVIKYGSEELPAGPDVKSSDSLIIVEGRADVLALLRAGIRNVIAIEGVKIPESVIKLAKTKKEVIAFLDGDRGGDLILKELMQMVPITYVVRAPSNMEVEDLTSKEILELLDKAKKPLVESAESNIHMDRIKTVAEELRNSLEAVIFNSNMEVIARIPVSNLAEELKNMDGIKAVVFDGIVTQRIVDIASEKGVNLLVGCRISDIAKKPKDLKIMSFEDFEK
;
A
#
# COMPACT_ATOMS: atom_id res chain seq x y z
N MET A 1 -43.34 19.16 28.67
CA MET A 1 -42.67 17.86 28.90
C MET A 1 -41.73 17.46 27.75
N GLU A 2 -41.81 18.06 26.55
CA GLU A 2 -40.92 17.74 25.42
C GLU A 2 -39.48 18.26 25.54
N LEU A 3 -39.25 19.48 26.04
CA LEU A 3 -37.91 20.09 26.12
C LEU A 3 -36.87 19.30 26.93
N ALA A 4 -37.30 18.56 27.96
CA ALA A 4 -36.41 17.74 28.78
C ALA A 4 -35.86 16.52 28.00
N SER A 5 -36.66 15.96 27.08
CA SER A 5 -36.27 14.81 26.26
C SER A 5 -35.21 15.16 25.23
N ASP A 6 -35.20 16.38 24.69
CA ASP A 6 -34.25 16.78 23.66
C ASP A 6 -32.90 17.14 24.26
N THR A 7 -32.86 17.78 25.44
CA THR A 7 -31.62 18.00 26.20
C THR A 7 -30.96 16.69 26.62
N GLU A 8 -31.73 15.69 27.08
CA GLU A 8 -31.19 14.38 27.45
C GLU A 8 -30.64 13.63 26.22
N LYS A 9 -31.34 13.66 25.08
CA LYS A 9 -30.84 13.07 23.83
C LYS A 9 -29.56 13.75 23.35
N LEU A 10 -29.49 15.08 23.45
CA LEU A 10 -28.33 15.86 23.01
C LEU A 10 -27.13 15.65 23.94
N LEU A 11 -27.35 15.58 25.26
CA LEU A 11 -26.33 15.18 26.24
C LEU A 11 -25.83 13.75 25.99
N LYS A 12 -26.74 12.82 25.71
CA LYS A 12 -26.36 11.43 25.42
C LYS A 12 -25.54 11.32 24.14
N LYS A 13 -25.91 12.07 23.10
CA LYS A 13 -25.17 12.15 21.84
C LYS A 13 -23.78 12.79 22.03
N LEU A 14 -23.69 13.90 22.77
CA LEU A 14 -22.40 14.53 23.12
C LEU A 14 -21.51 13.61 23.96
N LEU A 15 -22.09 12.85 24.89
CA LEU A 15 -21.36 11.87 25.70
C LEU A 15 -20.90 10.67 24.86
N GLU A 16 -21.71 10.20 23.92
CA GLU A 16 -21.34 9.16 22.96
C GLU A 16 -20.21 9.62 22.03
N GLU A 17 -20.29 10.84 21.46
CA GLU A 17 -19.22 11.46 20.66
C GLU A 17 -17.93 11.63 21.49
N SER A 18 -18.02 11.96 22.78
CA SER A 18 -16.83 12.08 23.64
C SER A 18 -16.12 10.74 23.90
N ARG A 19 -16.89 9.63 23.93
CA ARG A 19 -16.37 8.26 24.09
C ARG A 19 -15.73 7.71 22.81
N GLU A 20 -15.92 8.37 21.67
CA GLU A 20 -15.24 7.97 20.42
C GLU A 20 -13.73 8.10 20.53
N TYR A 21 -13.25 9.06 21.34
CA TYR A 21 -11.83 9.42 21.49
C TYR A 21 -11.25 9.02 22.86
N GLU A 22 -11.96 8.19 23.63
CA GLU A 22 -11.52 7.80 24.96
C GLU A 22 -10.31 6.86 24.89
N VAL A 23 -9.17 7.30 25.43
CA VAL A 23 -8.01 6.45 25.65
C VAL A 23 -8.20 5.70 26.96
N ILE A 24 -8.23 4.37 26.89
CA ILE A 24 -8.27 3.48 28.05
C ILE A 24 -6.85 3.01 28.42
N LYS A 25 -6.73 2.34 29.56
CA LYS A 25 -5.52 1.63 29.98
C LYS A 25 -5.71 0.13 29.81
N TYR A 26 -4.71 -0.54 29.26
CA TYR A 26 -4.74 -1.99 29.02
C TYR A 26 -3.54 -2.71 29.67
N GLY A 27 -3.82 -3.87 30.28
CA GLY A 27 -2.79 -4.74 30.85
C GLY A 27 -2.25 -4.25 32.20
N SER A 28 -1.35 -5.06 32.79
CA SER A 28 -0.64 -4.70 34.03
C SER A 28 0.27 -3.48 33.87
N GLU A 29 0.71 -3.22 32.65
CA GLU A 29 1.59 -2.13 32.25
C GLU A 29 0.81 -0.82 32.02
N GLU A 30 -0.52 -0.82 32.18
CA GLU A 30 -1.40 0.35 32.00
C GLU A 30 -1.25 1.05 30.63
N LEU A 31 -1.06 0.28 29.57
CA LEU A 31 -0.75 0.79 28.23
C LEU A 31 -1.90 1.62 27.66
N PRO A 32 -1.62 2.76 27.00
CA PRO A 32 -2.62 3.50 26.24
C PRO A 32 -3.24 2.63 25.16
N ALA A 33 -4.56 2.54 25.14
CA ALA A 33 -5.27 1.75 24.13
C ALA A 33 -6.62 2.39 23.78
N GLY A 34 -7.12 2.01 22.61
CA GLY A 34 -8.50 2.24 22.23
C GLY A 34 -9.46 1.28 22.96
N PRO A 35 -10.73 1.67 23.12
CA PRO A 35 -11.70 0.95 23.93
C PRO A 35 -12.05 -0.45 23.38
N ASP A 36 -11.86 -0.67 22.08
CA ASP A 36 -12.26 -1.91 21.40
C ASP A 36 -11.10 -2.91 21.25
N VAL A 37 -9.94 -2.61 21.86
CA VAL A 37 -8.72 -3.42 21.78
C VAL A 37 -8.95 -4.88 22.22
N LYS A 38 -9.85 -5.11 23.18
CA LYS A 38 -10.17 -6.44 23.70
C LYS A 38 -11.25 -7.16 22.90
N SER A 39 -12.29 -6.44 22.48
CA SER A 39 -13.49 -7.00 21.83
C SER A 39 -13.32 -7.24 20.33
N SER A 40 -12.49 -6.45 19.63
CA SER A 40 -12.26 -6.57 18.19
C SER A 40 -11.46 -7.84 17.84
N ASP A 41 -11.77 -8.46 16.70
CA ASP A 41 -10.98 -9.57 16.13
C ASP A 41 -9.64 -9.10 15.52
N SER A 42 -9.51 -7.79 15.26
CA SER A 42 -8.32 -7.13 14.72
C SER A 42 -7.67 -6.25 15.77
N LEU A 43 -6.35 -6.12 15.75
CA LEU A 43 -5.56 -5.27 16.65
C LEU A 43 -4.54 -4.45 15.87
N ILE A 44 -4.47 -3.15 16.12
CA ILE A 44 -3.41 -2.28 15.61
C ILE A 44 -2.44 -1.93 16.75
N ILE A 45 -1.15 -2.15 16.54
CA ILE A 45 -0.08 -1.85 17.49
C ILE A 45 0.68 -0.63 16.97
N VAL A 46 0.83 0.38 17.83
CA VAL A 46 1.53 1.66 17.56
C VAL A 46 2.62 1.91 18.62
N GLU A 47 3.47 2.91 18.40
CA GLU A 47 4.60 3.18 19.29
C GLU A 47 4.16 3.84 20.60
N GLY A 48 3.38 4.92 20.48
CA GLY A 48 3.06 5.79 21.61
C GLY A 48 1.59 6.18 21.73
N ARG A 49 1.28 6.85 22.86
CA ARG A 49 -0.04 7.38 23.17
C ARG A 49 -0.57 8.36 22.12
N ALA A 50 0.29 9.15 21.51
CA ALA A 50 -0.14 10.16 20.54
C ALA A 50 -0.66 9.51 19.24
N ASP A 51 -0.03 8.42 18.80
CA ASP A 51 -0.52 7.58 17.71
C ASP A 51 -1.90 7.00 18.03
N VAL A 52 -2.10 6.51 19.27
CA VAL A 52 -3.40 6.03 19.74
C VAL A 52 -4.45 7.12 19.59
N LEU A 53 -4.13 8.36 19.97
CA LEU A 53 -5.02 9.50 19.80
C LEU A 53 -5.28 9.83 18.32
N ALA A 54 -4.27 9.76 17.46
CA ALA A 54 -4.41 10.00 16.03
C ALA A 54 -5.34 8.96 15.38
N LEU A 55 -5.16 7.68 15.71
CA LEU A 55 -6.01 6.60 15.21
C LEU A 55 -7.44 6.69 15.76
N LEU A 56 -7.61 7.01 17.04
CA LEU A 56 -8.94 7.25 17.60
C LEU A 56 -9.64 8.41 16.90
N ARG A 57 -8.90 9.48 16.56
CA ARG A 57 -9.46 10.59 15.77
C ARG A 57 -9.89 10.21 14.37
N ALA A 58 -9.25 9.18 13.80
CA ALA A 58 -9.65 8.58 12.53
C ALA A 58 -10.80 7.55 12.68
N GLY A 59 -11.37 7.38 13.88
CA GLY A 59 -12.45 6.42 14.16
C GLY A 59 -11.95 4.98 14.40
N ILE A 60 -10.66 4.78 14.58
CA ILE A 60 -10.04 3.46 14.77
C ILE A 60 -9.84 3.20 16.26
N ARG A 61 -10.58 2.23 16.78
CA ARG A 61 -10.76 2.01 18.23
C ARG A 61 -10.07 0.76 18.78
N ASN A 62 -9.52 -0.07 17.91
CA ASN A 62 -8.84 -1.33 18.23
C ASN A 62 -7.31 -1.18 18.21
N VAL A 63 -6.81 -0.07 18.74
CA VAL A 63 -5.38 0.30 18.75
C VAL A 63 -4.77 0.14 20.16
N ILE A 64 -3.47 -0.19 20.25
CA ILE A 64 -2.69 -0.22 21.50
C ILE A 64 -1.27 0.30 21.29
N ALA A 65 -0.78 1.12 22.22
CA ALA A 65 0.60 1.57 22.25
C ALA A 65 1.51 0.62 23.05
N ILE A 66 2.78 0.50 22.64
CA ILE A 66 3.80 -0.28 23.37
C ILE A 66 4.65 0.59 24.33
N GLU A 67 4.69 1.91 24.14
CA GLU A 67 5.39 2.89 24.99
C GLU A 67 6.89 2.56 25.19
N GLY A 68 7.60 2.35 24.07
CA GLY A 68 9.04 2.09 24.05
C GLY A 68 9.41 0.90 23.16
N VAL A 69 10.70 0.53 23.17
CA VAL A 69 11.24 -0.50 22.26
C VAL A 69 10.86 -1.91 22.73
N LYS A 70 10.91 -2.15 24.04
CA LYS A 70 10.62 -3.48 24.61
C LYS A 70 9.14 -3.81 24.53
N ILE A 71 8.78 -4.88 23.84
CA ILE A 71 7.36 -5.25 23.67
C ILE A 71 6.76 -5.79 24.99
N PRO A 72 5.69 -5.17 25.54
CA PRO A 72 5.08 -5.61 26.80
C PRO A 72 4.38 -6.99 26.71
N GLU A 73 4.36 -7.73 27.81
CA GLU A 73 3.79 -9.09 27.83
C GLU A 73 2.27 -9.08 27.62
N SER A 74 1.59 -8.04 28.10
CA SER A 74 0.16 -7.83 27.86
C SER A 74 -0.17 -7.69 26.37
N VAL A 75 0.70 -7.04 25.58
CA VAL A 75 0.54 -6.88 24.12
C VAL A 75 0.76 -8.21 23.42
N ILE A 76 1.80 -8.96 23.81
CA ILE A 76 2.10 -10.28 23.24
C ILE A 76 0.93 -11.25 23.44
N LYS A 77 0.39 -11.31 24.66
CA LYS A 77 -0.76 -12.16 24.99
C LYS A 77 -2.00 -11.74 24.20
N LEU A 78 -2.28 -10.43 24.14
CA LEU A 78 -3.44 -9.92 23.41
C LEU A 78 -3.34 -10.24 21.91
N ALA A 79 -2.21 -9.92 21.28
CA ALA A 79 -2.00 -10.13 19.84
C ALA A 79 -2.22 -11.59 19.41
N LYS A 80 -1.78 -12.56 20.23
CA LYS A 80 -1.99 -14.00 19.95
C LYS A 80 -3.46 -14.45 19.97
N THR A 81 -4.37 -13.67 20.54
CA THR A 81 -5.81 -13.98 20.55
C THR A 81 -6.57 -13.43 19.34
N LYS A 82 -5.92 -12.60 18.52
CA LYS A 82 -6.55 -11.84 17.44
C LYS A 82 -6.40 -12.59 16.11
N LYS A 83 -7.38 -12.42 15.22
CA LYS A 83 -7.31 -12.96 13.86
C LYS A 83 -6.39 -12.12 12.97
N GLU A 84 -6.34 -10.82 13.22
CA GLU A 84 -5.55 -9.86 12.46
C GLU A 84 -4.75 -8.98 13.44
N VAL A 85 -3.46 -8.83 13.19
CA VAL A 85 -2.57 -7.95 13.96
C VAL A 85 -1.79 -7.06 13.00
N ILE A 86 -1.92 -5.75 13.14
CA ILE A 86 -1.30 -4.76 12.27
C ILE A 86 -0.28 -3.98 13.09
N ALA A 87 0.95 -3.85 12.62
CA ALA A 87 1.91 -2.89 13.17
C ALA A 87 1.79 -1.59 12.35
N PHE A 88 1.47 -0.46 12.99
CA PHE A 88 1.46 0.86 12.35
C PHE A 88 2.47 1.75 13.07
N LEU A 89 3.60 2.01 12.40
CA LEU A 89 4.80 2.57 13.02
C LEU A 89 5.34 3.76 12.22
N ASP A 90 6.18 4.58 12.86
CA ASP A 90 6.69 5.85 12.32
C ASP A 90 7.64 5.63 11.15
N GLY A 91 7.71 6.55 10.19
CA GLY A 91 8.51 6.42 8.96
C GLY A 91 10.02 6.61 9.16
N ASP A 92 10.55 6.25 10.33
CA ASP A 92 11.91 6.52 10.78
C ASP A 92 12.65 5.23 11.20
N ARG A 93 13.89 5.39 11.69
CA ARG A 93 14.72 4.26 12.14
C ARG A 93 14.25 3.66 13.47
N GLY A 94 13.60 4.44 14.33
CA GLY A 94 13.02 3.96 15.59
C GLY A 94 11.95 2.91 15.32
N GLY A 95 11.02 3.22 14.42
CA GLY A 95 9.96 2.31 14.04
C GLY A 95 10.46 1.04 13.34
N ASP A 96 11.56 1.09 12.59
CA ASP A 96 12.18 -0.13 12.01
C ASP A 96 12.70 -1.10 13.09
N LEU A 97 13.27 -0.56 14.19
CA LEU A 97 13.75 -1.37 15.30
C LEU A 97 12.60 -2.01 16.06
N ILE A 98 11.53 -1.25 16.32
CA ILE A 98 10.31 -1.73 16.95
C ILE A 98 9.65 -2.81 16.11
N LEU A 99 9.55 -2.61 14.79
CA LEU A 99 9.00 -3.60 13.87
C LEU A 99 9.74 -4.93 13.96
N LYS A 100 11.07 -4.89 13.97
CA LYS A 100 11.91 -6.08 14.08
C LYS A 100 11.63 -6.85 15.37
N GLU A 101 11.44 -6.14 16.48
CA GLU A 101 11.13 -6.75 17.77
C GLU A 101 9.70 -7.33 17.80
N LEU A 102 8.71 -6.60 17.26
CA LEU A 102 7.34 -7.07 17.12
C LEU A 102 7.26 -8.35 16.28
N MET A 103 7.90 -8.39 15.11
CA MET A 103 7.89 -9.57 14.23
C MET A 103 8.44 -10.84 14.88
N GLN A 104 9.29 -10.72 15.90
CA GLN A 104 9.82 -11.88 16.64
C GLN A 104 8.87 -12.38 17.72
N MET A 105 8.04 -11.50 18.29
CA MET A 105 7.25 -11.79 19.48
C MET A 105 5.74 -11.90 19.23
N VAL A 106 5.22 -11.26 18.18
CA VAL A 106 3.80 -11.21 17.85
C VAL A 106 3.50 -11.63 16.41
N PRO A 107 2.35 -12.26 16.14
CA PRO A 107 1.98 -12.74 14.80
C PRO A 107 1.45 -11.59 13.93
N ILE A 108 2.33 -10.70 13.46
CA ILE A 108 1.96 -9.58 12.58
C ILE A 108 1.39 -10.10 11.25
N THR A 109 0.18 -9.65 10.90
CA THR A 109 -0.49 -9.90 9.62
C THR A 109 -0.08 -8.88 8.57
N TYR A 110 -0.07 -7.59 8.91
CA TYR A 110 0.29 -6.49 8.02
C TYR A 110 1.15 -5.46 8.72
N VAL A 111 2.00 -4.79 7.94
CA VAL A 111 2.82 -3.67 8.39
C VAL A 111 2.37 -2.43 7.63
N VAL A 112 2.11 -1.36 8.38
CA VAL A 112 1.84 -0.02 7.89
C VAL A 112 2.96 0.88 8.38
N ARG A 113 3.53 1.67 7.47
CA ARG A 113 4.54 2.66 7.81
C ARG A 113 4.01 4.03 7.46
N ALA A 114 4.19 5.00 8.34
CA ALA A 114 4.05 6.40 7.96
C ALA A 114 5.07 6.73 6.84
N PRO A 115 4.82 7.77 6.02
CA PRO A 115 5.77 8.22 5.01
C PRO A 115 7.13 8.56 5.62
N SER A 116 8.18 8.54 4.78
CA SER A 116 9.56 8.73 5.26
C SER A 116 9.72 10.02 6.07
N ASN A 117 10.26 9.88 7.29
CA ASN A 117 10.45 10.95 8.28
C ASN A 117 9.17 11.60 8.78
N MET A 118 8.02 10.93 8.69
CA MET A 118 6.78 11.34 9.35
C MET A 118 6.45 10.41 10.50
N GLU A 119 5.91 10.97 11.57
CA GLU A 119 5.36 10.21 12.70
C GLU A 119 3.88 9.90 12.45
N VAL A 120 3.37 8.84 13.06
CA VAL A 120 1.95 8.46 12.93
C VAL A 120 1.05 9.54 13.52
N GLU A 121 1.50 10.23 14.58
CA GLU A 121 0.77 11.34 15.20
C GLU A 121 0.55 12.56 14.28
N ASP A 122 1.39 12.74 13.26
CA ASP A 122 1.31 13.84 12.30
C ASP A 122 0.32 13.58 11.15
N LEU A 123 -0.14 12.34 10.98
CA LEU A 123 -0.99 11.97 9.86
C LEU A 123 -2.42 12.48 10.04
N THR A 124 -3.03 12.91 8.93
CA THR A 124 -4.46 13.21 8.91
C THR A 124 -5.29 11.93 8.99
N SER A 125 -6.54 12.04 9.47
CA SER A 125 -7.47 10.91 9.51
C SER A 125 -7.66 10.24 8.15
N LYS A 126 -7.61 11.03 7.06
CA LYS A 126 -7.71 10.52 5.69
C LYS A 126 -6.49 9.68 5.32
N GLU A 127 -5.28 10.15 5.60
CA GLU A 127 -4.04 9.43 5.31
C GLU A 127 -3.93 8.12 6.11
N ILE A 128 -4.31 8.15 7.39
CA ILE A 128 -4.38 6.95 8.25
C ILE A 128 -5.26 5.87 7.61
N LEU A 129 -6.47 6.24 7.18
CA LEU A 129 -7.42 5.31 6.56
C LEU A 129 -6.91 4.81 5.20
N GLU A 130 -6.31 5.67 4.37
CA GLU A 130 -5.72 5.28 3.09
C GLU A 130 -4.55 4.31 3.25
N LEU A 131 -3.68 4.52 4.24
CA LEU A 131 -2.54 3.64 4.52
C LEU A 131 -3.00 2.26 5.02
N LEU A 132 -4.00 2.23 5.91
CA LEU A 132 -4.58 0.98 6.41
C LEU A 132 -5.33 0.20 5.32
N ASP A 133 -6.07 0.89 4.43
CA ASP A 133 -6.74 0.25 3.29
C ASP A 133 -5.72 -0.35 2.30
N LYS A 134 -4.64 0.38 2.02
CA LYS A 134 -3.53 -0.13 1.18
C LYS A 134 -2.87 -1.37 1.76
N ALA A 135 -2.75 -1.46 3.08
CA ALA A 135 -2.14 -2.61 3.75
C ALA A 135 -3.07 -3.83 3.86
N LYS A 136 -4.39 -3.62 3.94
CA LYS A 136 -5.40 -4.70 3.99
C LYS A 136 -5.69 -5.33 2.64
N LYS A 137 -5.51 -4.57 1.57
CA LYS A 137 -5.34 -5.18 0.25
C LYS A 137 -4.10 -6.06 0.36
N PRO A 138 -4.13 -7.30 -0.15
CA PRO A 138 -2.90 -8.05 -0.27
C PRO A 138 -1.88 -7.13 -0.98
N LEU A 139 -0.59 -7.37 -0.78
CA LEU A 139 0.43 -6.87 -1.70
C LEU A 139 0.19 -7.54 -3.06
N VAL A 140 -0.95 -7.24 -3.70
CA VAL A 140 -1.34 -7.73 -5.00
C VAL A 140 -0.41 -7.08 -6.02
N GLU A 141 0.15 -5.91 -5.73
CA GLU A 141 1.28 -5.37 -6.50
C GLU A 141 2.60 -6.15 -6.35
N SER A 142 2.73 -7.16 -5.48
CA SER A 142 3.91 -8.05 -5.48
C SER A 142 3.60 -9.46 -5.96
N ALA A 143 2.40 -9.99 -5.73
CA ALA A 143 1.99 -11.30 -6.25
C ALA A 143 1.47 -11.24 -7.70
N GLU A 144 0.60 -10.29 -8.06
CA GLU A 144 0.20 -10.09 -9.46
C GLU A 144 1.34 -9.51 -10.27
N SER A 145 2.18 -8.62 -9.73
CA SER A 145 3.38 -8.18 -10.44
C SER A 145 4.34 -9.33 -10.74
N ASN A 146 4.49 -10.34 -9.86
CA ASN A 146 5.30 -11.51 -10.21
C ASN A 146 4.64 -12.35 -11.31
N ILE A 147 3.33 -12.63 -11.22
CA ILE A 147 2.60 -13.38 -12.26
C ILE A 147 2.60 -12.63 -13.61
N HIS A 148 2.41 -11.31 -13.58
CA HIS A 148 2.41 -10.45 -14.74
C HIS A 148 3.81 -10.28 -15.31
N MET A 149 4.84 -10.14 -14.47
CA MET A 149 6.23 -10.08 -14.91
C MET A 149 6.71 -11.41 -15.48
N ASP A 150 6.28 -12.54 -14.93
CA ASP A 150 6.56 -13.86 -15.51
C ASP A 150 5.91 -13.99 -16.90
N ARG A 151 4.66 -13.54 -17.04
CA ARG A 151 3.95 -13.54 -18.33
C ARG A 151 4.60 -12.60 -19.35
N ILE A 152 5.03 -11.41 -18.91
CA ILE A 152 5.80 -10.45 -19.71
C ILE A 152 7.14 -11.04 -20.10
N LYS A 153 7.82 -11.77 -19.20
CA LYS A 153 9.08 -12.43 -19.46
C LYS A 153 8.93 -13.53 -20.51
N THR A 154 7.91 -14.38 -20.39
CA THR A 154 7.60 -15.40 -21.41
C THR A 154 7.36 -14.76 -22.77
N VAL A 155 6.57 -13.68 -22.83
CA VAL A 155 6.30 -12.97 -24.09
C VAL A 155 7.56 -12.27 -24.61
N ALA A 156 8.39 -11.70 -23.74
CA ALA A 156 9.67 -11.10 -24.14
C ALA A 156 10.62 -12.14 -24.73
N GLU A 157 10.68 -13.35 -24.17
CA GLU A 157 11.45 -14.48 -24.72
C GLU A 157 10.89 -14.94 -26.08
N GLU A 158 9.58 -15.06 -26.23
CA GLU A 158 8.91 -15.41 -27.49
C GLU A 158 9.12 -14.36 -28.59
N LEU A 159 9.21 -13.08 -28.22
CA LEU A 159 9.37 -11.99 -29.17
C LEU A 159 10.81 -11.81 -29.66
N ARG A 160 11.81 -12.43 -29.02
CA ARG A 160 13.22 -12.28 -29.45
C ARG A 160 13.39 -12.72 -30.92
N ASN A 161 13.87 -11.79 -31.75
CA ASN A 161 14.06 -11.96 -33.19
C ASN A 161 12.77 -12.10 -34.01
N SER A 162 11.62 -11.69 -33.46
CA SER A 162 10.34 -11.68 -34.17
C SER A 162 10.05 -10.36 -34.89
N LEU A 163 10.67 -9.25 -34.46
CA LEU A 163 10.31 -7.87 -34.87
C LEU A 163 8.83 -7.53 -34.64
N GLU A 164 8.19 -8.18 -33.67
CA GLU A 164 6.81 -7.95 -33.29
C GLU A 164 6.69 -7.26 -31.92
N ALA A 165 5.53 -6.68 -31.68
CA ALA A 165 5.12 -6.02 -30.46
C ALA A 165 3.81 -6.64 -29.96
N VAL A 166 3.70 -6.85 -28.66
CA VAL A 166 2.51 -7.31 -27.97
C VAL A 166 2.05 -6.22 -27.03
N ILE A 167 0.76 -5.90 -27.11
CA ILE A 167 0.11 -4.83 -26.35
C ILE A 167 -0.85 -5.45 -25.35
N PHE A 168 -0.83 -4.95 -24.12
CA PHE A 168 -1.61 -5.47 -23.00
C PHE A 168 -2.60 -4.45 -22.46
N ASN A 169 -3.79 -4.92 -22.05
CA ASN A 169 -4.80 -4.11 -21.37
C ASN A 169 -4.55 -4.02 -19.86
N SER A 170 -5.43 -3.32 -19.13
CA SER A 170 -5.35 -3.19 -17.67
C SER A 170 -5.41 -4.51 -16.90
N ASN A 171 -5.95 -5.57 -17.49
CA ASN A 171 -6.02 -6.92 -16.92
C ASN A 171 -4.84 -7.81 -17.34
N MET A 172 -3.81 -7.24 -18.01
CA MET A 172 -2.66 -7.97 -18.55
C MET A 172 -3.02 -9.08 -19.56
N GLU A 173 -4.10 -8.85 -20.31
CA GLU A 173 -4.49 -9.66 -21.46
C GLU A 173 -3.97 -9.03 -22.76
N VAL A 174 -3.63 -9.86 -23.73
CA VAL A 174 -3.13 -9.41 -25.03
C VAL A 174 -4.27 -8.77 -25.81
N ILE A 175 -4.12 -7.48 -26.13
CA ILE A 175 -5.02 -6.73 -27.01
C ILE A 175 -4.69 -7.03 -28.46
N ALA A 176 -3.40 -6.94 -28.79
CA ALA A 176 -2.92 -7.04 -30.16
C ALA A 176 -1.47 -7.49 -30.23
N ARG A 177 -1.13 -8.14 -31.35
CA ARG A 177 0.24 -8.45 -31.76
C ARG A 177 0.45 -7.80 -33.13
N ILE A 178 1.43 -6.90 -33.21
CA ILE A 178 1.65 -6.05 -34.39
C ILE A 178 3.14 -5.99 -34.76
N PRO A 179 3.50 -5.71 -36.02
CA PRO A 179 4.89 -5.46 -36.39
C PRO A 179 5.44 -4.21 -35.71
N VAL A 180 6.70 -4.24 -35.26
CA VAL A 180 7.37 -3.09 -34.63
C VAL A 180 7.40 -1.86 -35.54
N SER A 181 7.46 -2.05 -36.86
CA SER A 181 7.38 -0.97 -37.84
C SER A 181 6.12 -0.11 -37.70
N ASN A 182 5.02 -0.71 -37.26
CA ASN A 182 3.71 -0.06 -37.17
C ASN A 182 3.37 0.38 -35.73
N LEU A 183 4.20 0.01 -34.76
CA LEU A 183 3.96 0.22 -33.32
C LEU A 183 3.64 1.69 -33.00
N ALA A 184 4.38 2.63 -33.57
CA ALA A 184 4.20 4.05 -33.27
C ALA A 184 2.87 4.64 -33.78
N GLU A 185 2.31 4.09 -34.85
CA GLU A 185 1.01 4.53 -35.39
C GLU A 185 -0.14 3.86 -34.65
N GLU A 186 -0.02 2.55 -34.44
CA GLU A 186 -1.01 1.74 -33.74
C GLU A 186 -1.20 2.20 -32.29
N LEU A 187 -0.11 2.49 -31.56
CA LEU A 187 -0.21 3.03 -30.20
C LEU A 187 -0.96 4.35 -30.13
N LYS A 188 -0.88 5.20 -31.15
CA LYS A 188 -1.62 6.48 -31.18
C LYS A 188 -3.12 6.29 -31.37
N ASN A 189 -3.52 5.20 -32.02
CA ASN A 189 -4.92 4.92 -32.35
C ASN A 189 -5.61 4.01 -31.33
N MET A 190 -4.85 3.43 -30.39
CA MET A 190 -5.38 2.60 -29.32
C MET A 190 -5.49 3.36 -27.99
N ASP A 191 -6.45 2.95 -27.17
CA ASP A 191 -6.68 3.43 -25.82
C ASP A 191 -6.79 2.24 -24.85
N GLY A 192 -6.65 2.48 -23.55
CA GLY A 192 -6.72 1.42 -22.53
C GLY A 192 -5.48 0.52 -22.47
N ILE A 193 -4.35 0.99 -23.02
CA ILE A 193 -3.09 0.27 -23.03
C ILE A 193 -2.42 0.40 -21.66
N LYS A 194 -2.04 -0.72 -21.05
CA LYS A 194 -1.33 -0.74 -19.76
C LYS A 194 0.14 -1.08 -19.93
N ALA A 195 0.47 -2.04 -20.79
CA ALA A 195 1.84 -2.47 -21.04
C ALA A 195 2.10 -2.77 -22.53
N VAL A 196 3.34 -2.57 -22.95
CA VAL A 196 3.79 -2.83 -24.33
C VAL A 196 5.13 -3.56 -24.26
N VAL A 197 5.25 -4.70 -24.93
CA VAL A 197 6.47 -5.50 -25.03
C VAL A 197 6.81 -5.68 -26.50
N PHE A 198 8.03 -5.35 -26.93
CA PHE A 198 8.37 -5.41 -28.35
C PHE A 198 9.84 -5.70 -28.64
N ASP A 199 10.10 -6.37 -29.75
CA ASP A 199 11.45 -6.71 -30.21
C ASP A 199 12.08 -5.56 -30.99
N GLY A 200 12.44 -4.49 -30.27
CA GLY A 200 13.04 -3.30 -30.85
C GLY A 200 13.74 -2.40 -29.83
N ILE A 201 14.30 -1.29 -30.32
CA ILE A 201 14.98 -0.31 -29.49
C ILE A 201 13.93 0.64 -28.90
N VAL A 202 13.94 0.81 -27.57
CA VAL A 202 13.14 1.82 -26.88
C VAL A 202 13.76 3.19 -27.13
N THR A 203 13.12 3.98 -28.01
CA THR A 203 13.52 5.34 -28.34
C THR A 203 12.67 6.38 -27.61
N GLN A 204 13.16 7.62 -27.48
CA GLN A 204 12.41 8.73 -26.87
C GLN A 204 11.02 8.92 -27.52
N ARG A 205 10.92 8.76 -28.85
CA ARG A 205 9.65 8.87 -29.57
C ARG A 205 8.60 7.86 -29.09
N ILE A 206 8.99 6.62 -28.82
CA ILE A 206 8.07 5.59 -28.32
C ILE A 206 7.70 5.87 -26.86
N VAL A 207 8.66 6.34 -26.06
CA VAL A 207 8.45 6.73 -24.66
C VAL A 207 7.41 7.86 -24.55
N ASP A 208 7.52 8.89 -25.40
CA ASP A 208 6.60 10.02 -25.39
C ASP A 208 5.17 9.57 -25.77
N ILE A 209 5.02 8.78 -26.83
CA ILE A 209 3.73 8.22 -27.26
C ILE A 209 3.12 7.33 -26.17
N ALA A 210 3.92 6.46 -25.56
CA ALA A 210 3.48 5.58 -24.49
C ALA A 210 3.02 6.38 -23.26
N SER A 211 3.74 7.45 -22.93
CA SER A 211 3.36 8.34 -21.82
C SER A 211 2.06 9.08 -22.08
N GLU A 212 1.84 9.60 -23.30
CA GLU A 212 0.60 10.27 -23.69
C GLU A 212 -0.61 9.34 -23.61
N LYS A 213 -0.39 8.05 -23.88
CA LYS A 213 -1.43 7.01 -23.86
C LYS A 213 -1.66 6.37 -22.50
N GLY A 214 -0.95 6.82 -21.46
CA GLY A 214 -1.11 6.30 -20.10
C GLY A 214 -0.55 4.89 -19.91
N VAL A 215 0.41 4.48 -20.74
CA VAL A 215 1.11 3.20 -20.58
C VAL A 215 1.94 3.25 -19.30
N ASN A 216 1.89 2.18 -18.50
CA ASN A 216 2.65 2.09 -17.25
C ASN A 216 3.92 1.25 -17.38
N LEU A 217 3.98 0.35 -18.36
CA LEU A 217 5.15 -0.49 -18.59
C LEU A 217 5.51 -0.58 -20.08
N LEU A 218 6.76 -0.27 -20.40
CA LEU A 218 7.31 -0.39 -21.73
C LEU A 218 8.56 -1.29 -21.69
N VAL A 219 8.52 -2.39 -22.42
CA VAL A 219 9.63 -3.35 -22.51
C VAL A 219 10.09 -3.45 -23.95
N GLY A 220 11.37 -3.18 -24.18
CA GLY A 220 12.00 -3.40 -25.49
C GLY A 220 13.15 -4.38 -25.42
N CYS A 221 13.73 -4.71 -26.56
CA CYS A 221 14.96 -5.50 -26.62
C CYS A 221 16.11 -4.75 -25.94
N ARG A 222 16.27 -3.45 -26.25
CA ARG A 222 17.31 -2.59 -25.67
C ARG A 222 16.78 -1.18 -25.47
N ILE A 223 17.37 -0.44 -24.54
CA ILE A 223 17.01 0.95 -24.25
C ILE A 223 18.06 1.88 -24.88
N SER A 224 17.63 2.87 -25.67
CA SER A 224 18.53 3.94 -26.15
C SER A 224 18.73 5.03 -25.09
N ASP A 225 19.56 6.03 -25.37
CA ASP A 225 19.65 7.22 -24.51
C ASP A 225 18.30 7.95 -24.45
N ILE A 226 17.61 7.82 -23.31
CA ILE A 226 16.33 8.46 -23.02
C ILE A 226 16.62 9.70 -22.18
N ALA A 227 16.29 10.87 -22.71
CA ALA A 227 16.53 12.15 -22.03
C ALA A 227 15.48 12.43 -20.96
N LYS A 228 14.23 11.98 -21.16
CA LYS A 228 13.11 12.19 -20.23
C LYS A 228 12.44 10.87 -19.90
N LYS A 229 12.47 10.50 -18.62
CA LYS A 229 11.73 9.36 -18.08
C LYS A 229 10.49 9.89 -17.34
N PRO A 230 9.27 9.67 -17.87
CA PRO A 230 8.04 9.99 -17.16
C PRO A 230 7.97 9.23 -15.83
N LYS A 231 7.44 9.85 -14.77
CA LYS A 231 7.33 9.21 -13.45
C LYS A 231 6.37 8.02 -13.45
N ASP A 232 5.37 8.03 -14.33
CA ASP A 232 4.29 7.05 -14.36
C ASP A 232 4.56 5.88 -15.34
N LEU A 233 5.71 5.90 -16.03
CA LEU A 233 6.12 4.92 -17.03
C LEU A 233 7.39 4.18 -16.60
N LYS A 234 7.25 2.88 -16.34
CA LYS A 234 8.38 1.98 -16.11
C LYS A 234 8.93 1.50 -17.46
N ILE A 235 10.24 1.63 -17.66
CA ILE A 235 10.92 1.23 -18.90
C ILE A 235 11.92 0.13 -18.57
N MET A 236 11.83 -0.99 -19.29
CA MET A 236 12.70 -2.15 -19.10
C MET A 236 13.23 -2.65 -20.45
N SER A 237 14.35 -3.37 -20.38
CA SER A 237 14.95 -4.11 -21.49
C SER A 237 14.80 -5.61 -21.27
N PHE A 238 14.96 -6.42 -22.32
CA PHE A 238 14.99 -7.88 -22.17
C PHE A 238 16.15 -8.35 -21.27
N GLU A 239 17.25 -7.59 -21.23
CA GLU A 239 18.42 -7.87 -20.37
C GLU A 239 18.08 -7.71 -18.88
N ASP A 240 17.07 -6.90 -18.53
CA ASP A 240 16.65 -6.71 -17.14
C ASP A 240 15.92 -7.94 -16.55
N PHE A 241 15.50 -8.90 -17.39
CA PHE A 241 14.83 -10.14 -16.97
C PHE A 241 15.79 -11.34 -16.82
N GLU A 242 17.06 -11.17 -17.21
CA GLU A 242 18.10 -12.20 -17.14
C GLU A 242 18.92 -12.14 -15.83
N LYS A 243 18.68 -11.15 -14.97
CA LYS A 243 19.33 -10.97 -13.65
C LYS A 243 18.45 -11.50 -12.52
#